data_AF-A0A4R1AG60-F1
#
_entry.id   AF-A0A4R1AG60-F1
#
_cell.length_a   1.000
_cell.length_b   1.000
_cell.length_c   1.000
_cell.angle_alpha   90.00
_cell.angle_beta   90.00
_cell.angle_gamma   90.00
#
_symmetry.space_group_name_H-M   'P 1'
#
loop_
_entity.id
_entity.type
_entity.pdbx_description
1 polymer ?
#
loop_
_entity_poly.entity_id
_entity_poly.type
_entity_poly.pdbx_seq_one_letter_code
_entity_poly.pdbx_strand_id
1 'polypeptide(L)'
;MGKKDAARREIAELEAKVDSYRQKVKALKAAAQESADDADRWKAKAKEHKRRSNESREAARRALEVAAKAEKQARKAQKKAKKALASVTEHAETPLAPVPDLPAESTPDVPGVDEQPLAARALEPAVMVPADEPYATWSLTRLRAEARAQGVTGYSRMPREQLLLALGTR
;
A
#
# COMPACT_ATOMS: atom_id res chain seq x y z
N MET A 1 -57.30 -51.91 -5.50
CA MET A 1 -56.63 -50.71 -6.06
C MET A 1 -55.85 -51.15 -7.28
N GLY A 2 -56.12 -50.55 -8.44
CA GLY A 2 -55.79 -51.15 -9.75
C GLY A 2 -54.42 -50.72 -10.29
N LYS A 3 -53.83 -51.55 -11.16
CA LYS A 3 -52.57 -51.25 -11.87
C LYS A 3 -52.54 -49.86 -12.54
N LYS A 4 -53.71 -49.31 -12.90
CA LYS A 4 -53.86 -47.96 -13.46
C LYS A 4 -53.48 -46.84 -12.47
N ASP A 5 -53.75 -47.02 -11.18
CA ASP A 5 -53.42 -46.01 -10.16
C ASP A 5 -51.92 -45.98 -9.89
N ALA A 6 -51.25 -47.15 -9.95
CA ALA A 6 -49.80 -47.25 -9.85
C ALA A 6 -49.09 -46.55 -11.02
N ALA A 7 -49.54 -46.79 -12.25
CA ALA A 7 -48.99 -46.14 -13.45
C ALA A 7 -49.14 -44.61 -13.41
N ARG A 8 -50.29 -44.10 -12.93
CA ARG A 8 -50.50 -42.65 -12.77
C ARG A 8 -49.54 -42.01 -11.76
N ARG A 9 -49.24 -42.71 -10.66
CA ARG A 9 -48.28 -42.24 -9.66
C ARG A 9 -46.86 -42.20 -10.21
N GLU A 10 -46.47 -43.23 -10.96
CA GLU A 10 -45.15 -43.30 -11.61
C GLU A 10 -44.98 -42.18 -12.64
N ILE A 11 -46.00 -41.92 -13.48
CA ILE A 11 -45.98 -40.81 -14.44
C ILE A 11 -45.82 -39.47 -13.71
N ALA A 12 -46.60 -39.23 -12.66
CA ALA A 12 -46.50 -37.98 -11.89
C ALA A 12 -45.13 -37.80 -11.23
N GLU A 13 -44.52 -38.88 -10.73
CA GLU A 13 -43.15 -38.84 -10.17
C GLU A 13 -42.10 -38.53 -11.25
N LEU A 14 -42.23 -39.13 -12.43
CA LEU A 14 -41.34 -38.87 -13.55
C LEU A 14 -41.48 -37.42 -14.05
N GLU A 15 -42.70 -36.89 -14.15
CA GLU A 15 -42.95 -35.49 -14.49
C GLU A 15 -42.32 -34.54 -13.47
N ALA A 16 -42.49 -34.80 -12.17
CA ALA A 16 -41.85 -34.01 -11.11
C ALA A 16 -40.31 -34.06 -11.20
N LYS A 17 -39.72 -35.22 -11.52
CA LYS A 17 -38.27 -35.35 -11.76
C LYS A 17 -37.83 -34.55 -12.98
N VAL A 18 -38.57 -34.61 -14.09
CA VAL A 18 -38.28 -33.85 -15.31
C VAL A 18 -38.29 -32.35 -15.03
N ASP A 19 -39.30 -31.86 -14.29
CA ASP A 19 -39.37 -30.44 -13.93
C ASP A 19 -38.25 -30.02 -12.98
N SER A 20 -37.89 -30.88 -12.01
CA SER A 20 -36.72 -30.67 -11.16
C SER A 20 -35.43 -30.56 -11.99
N TYR A 21 -35.23 -31.45 -12.97
CA TYR A 21 -34.06 -31.39 -13.85
C TYR A 21 -34.06 -30.15 -14.73
N ARG A 22 -35.22 -29.72 -15.25
CA ARG A 22 -35.34 -28.47 -16.01
C ARG A 22 -34.95 -27.26 -15.18
N GLN A 23 -35.38 -27.20 -13.92
CA GLN A 23 -34.98 -26.14 -12.98
C GLN A 23 -33.47 -26.17 -12.72
N LYS A 24 -32.89 -27.35 -12.48
CA LYS A 24 -31.43 -27.49 -12.29
C LYS A 24 -30.66 -27.06 -13.53
N VAL A 25 -31.09 -27.43 -14.73
CA VAL A 25 -30.46 -27.00 -15.99
C VAL A 25 -30.55 -25.48 -16.16
N LYS A 26 -31.70 -24.88 -15.83
CA LYS A 26 -31.85 -23.42 -15.86
C LYS A 26 -30.90 -22.71 -14.89
N ALA A 27 -30.78 -23.22 -13.67
CA ALA A 27 -29.87 -22.69 -12.66
C ALA A 27 -28.40 -22.82 -13.09
N LEU A 28 -28.00 -23.98 -13.61
CA LEU A 28 -26.63 -24.20 -14.12
C LEU A 28 -26.30 -23.29 -15.30
N LYS A 29 -27.25 -23.04 -16.21
CA LYS A 29 -27.05 -22.08 -17.32
C LYS A 29 -26.85 -20.66 -16.81
N ALA A 30 -27.62 -20.23 -15.80
CA ALA A 30 -27.45 -18.91 -15.20
C ALA A 30 -26.09 -18.78 -14.50
N ALA A 31 -25.69 -19.77 -13.71
CA ALA A 31 -24.37 -19.79 -13.06
C ALA A 31 -23.22 -19.81 -14.06
N ALA A 32 -23.35 -20.56 -15.17
CA ALA A 32 -22.37 -20.56 -16.25
C ALA A 32 -22.23 -19.18 -16.90
N GLN A 33 -23.35 -18.51 -17.16
CA GLN A 33 -23.34 -17.14 -17.70
C GLN A 33 -22.66 -16.15 -16.75
N GLU A 34 -23.03 -16.18 -15.47
CA GLU A 34 -22.42 -15.31 -14.45
C GLU A 34 -20.90 -15.54 -14.35
N SER A 35 -20.45 -16.80 -14.37
CA SER A 35 -19.03 -17.13 -14.36
C SER A 35 -18.28 -16.62 -15.60
N ALA A 36 -18.95 -16.60 -16.76
CA ALA A 36 -18.37 -16.07 -18.00
C ALA A 36 -18.24 -14.53 -17.92
N ASP A 37 -19.27 -13.85 -17.43
CA ASP A 37 -19.27 -12.39 -17.24
C ASP A 37 -18.18 -11.97 -16.24
N ASP A 38 -18.01 -12.73 -15.15
CA ASP A 38 -16.94 -12.50 -14.18
C ASP A 38 -15.56 -12.74 -14.79
N ALA A 39 -15.38 -13.78 -15.60
CA ALA A 39 -14.13 -14.02 -16.30
C ALA A 39 -13.75 -12.83 -17.20
N ASP A 40 -14.71 -12.24 -17.91
CA ASP A 40 -14.45 -11.08 -18.76
C ASP A 40 -14.16 -9.81 -17.95
N ARG A 41 -14.84 -9.61 -16.82
CA ARG A 41 -14.50 -8.54 -15.86
C ARG A 41 -13.08 -8.68 -15.34
N TRP A 42 -12.65 -9.89 -14.98
CA TRP A 42 -11.29 -10.13 -14.49
C TRP A 42 -10.24 -9.91 -15.57
N LYS A 43 -10.49 -10.33 -16.82
CA LYS A 43 -9.61 -10.01 -17.96
C LYS A 43 -9.47 -8.51 -18.16
N ALA A 44 -10.58 -7.76 -18.10
CA ALA A 44 -10.56 -6.31 -18.22
C ALA A 44 -9.75 -5.64 -17.09
N LYS A 45 -9.98 -6.05 -15.84
CA LYS A 45 -9.19 -5.57 -14.69
C LYS A 45 -7.71 -5.91 -14.83
N ALA A 46 -7.36 -7.13 -15.26
CA ALA A 46 -5.98 -7.55 -15.45
C ALA A 46 -5.27 -6.70 -16.53
N LYS A 47 -5.96 -6.39 -17.63
CA LYS A 47 -5.44 -5.51 -18.69
C LYS A 47 -5.17 -4.11 -18.16
N GLU A 48 -6.09 -3.55 -17.37
CA GLU A 48 -5.94 -2.23 -16.76
C GLU A 48 -4.78 -2.19 -15.75
N HIS A 49 -4.66 -3.21 -14.89
CA HIS A 49 -3.52 -3.33 -13.97
C HIS A 49 -2.18 -3.42 -14.71
N LYS A 50 -2.13 -4.19 -15.80
CA LYS A 50 -0.93 -4.28 -16.65
C LYS A 50 -0.58 -2.92 -17.27
N ARG A 51 -1.58 -2.19 -17.77
CA ARG A 51 -1.39 -0.84 -18.32
C ARG A 51 -0.82 0.11 -17.26
N ARG A 52 -1.45 0.21 -16.08
CA ARG A 52 -0.99 1.06 -14.97
C ARG A 52 0.41 0.69 -14.50
N SER A 53 0.73 -0.60 -14.43
CA SER A 53 2.07 -1.05 -14.07
C SER A 53 3.12 -0.59 -15.09
N ASN A 54 2.80 -0.65 -16.38
CA ASN A 54 3.72 -0.18 -17.42
C ASN A 54 3.89 1.34 -17.36
N GLU A 55 2.81 2.10 -17.23
CA GLU A 55 2.84 3.55 -17.06
C GLU A 55 3.69 3.97 -15.85
N SER A 56 3.52 3.29 -14.71
CA SER A 56 4.31 3.53 -13.51
C SER A 56 5.81 3.24 -13.72
N ARG A 57 6.14 2.14 -14.41
CA ARG A 57 7.52 1.80 -14.75
C ARG A 57 8.15 2.82 -15.70
N GLU A 58 7.41 3.29 -16.69
CA GLU A 58 7.88 4.33 -17.60
C GLU A 58 8.09 5.66 -16.88
N ALA A 59 7.16 6.05 -16.01
CA ALA A 59 7.29 7.25 -15.18
C ALA A 59 8.52 7.16 -14.27
N ALA A 60 8.74 6.02 -13.60
CA ALA A 60 9.91 5.78 -12.78
C ALA A 60 11.22 5.86 -13.59
N ARG A 61 11.25 5.27 -14.79
CA ARG A 61 12.40 5.35 -15.69
C ARG A 61 12.72 6.80 -16.07
N ARG A 62 11.70 7.60 -16.42
CA ARG A 62 11.88 9.03 -16.74
C ARG A 62 12.36 9.82 -15.51
N ALA A 63 11.80 9.56 -14.34
CA ALA A 63 12.21 10.22 -13.11
C ALA A 63 13.69 9.93 -12.77
N LEU A 64 14.14 8.69 -12.92
CA LEU A 64 15.55 8.31 -12.73
C LEU A 64 16.47 9.02 -13.73
N GLU A 65 16.05 9.17 -14.99
CA GLU A 65 16.84 9.90 -15.99
C GLU A 65 16.96 11.39 -15.65
N VAL A 66 15.88 12.03 -15.21
CA VAL A 66 15.89 13.43 -14.76
C VAL A 66 16.77 13.59 -13.53
N ALA A 67 16.65 12.71 -12.54
CA ALA A 67 17.48 12.72 -11.34
C ALA A 67 18.97 12.58 -11.68
N ALA A 68 19.33 11.67 -12.59
CA ALA A 68 20.72 11.49 -13.04
C ALA A 68 21.25 12.73 -13.77
N LYS A 69 20.43 13.43 -14.57
CA LYS A 69 20.81 14.69 -15.22
C LYS A 69 21.00 15.80 -14.18
N ALA A 70 20.09 15.92 -13.22
CA ALA A 70 20.18 16.89 -12.12
C ALA A 70 21.44 16.66 -11.27
N GLU A 71 21.76 15.41 -10.94
CA GLU A 71 22.97 15.06 -10.20
C GLU A 71 24.24 15.44 -10.96
N LYS A 72 24.30 15.17 -12.28
CA LYS A 72 25.43 15.60 -13.12
C LYS A 72 25.58 17.11 -13.14
N GLN A 73 24.49 17.87 -13.19
CA GLN A 73 24.51 19.33 -13.14
C GLN A 73 24.97 19.84 -11.77
N ALA A 74 24.45 19.26 -10.68
CA ALA A 74 24.85 19.59 -9.32
C ALA A 74 26.35 19.33 -9.10
N ARG A 75 26.89 18.19 -9.54
CA ARG A 75 28.33 17.89 -9.49
C ARG A 75 29.17 18.90 -10.27
N LYS A 76 28.71 19.34 -11.45
CA LYS A 76 29.40 20.39 -12.23
C LYS A 76 29.36 21.73 -11.51
N ALA A 77 28.22 22.12 -10.93
CA ALA A 77 28.08 23.35 -10.16
C ALA A 77 28.99 23.34 -8.92
N GLN A 78 29.03 22.23 -8.17
CA GLN A 78 29.94 22.05 -7.03
C GLN A 78 31.41 22.15 -7.44
N LYS A 79 31.81 21.54 -8.56
CA LYS A 79 33.19 21.67 -9.06
C LYS A 79 33.54 23.13 -9.41
N LYS A 80 32.61 23.87 -10.04
CA LYS A 80 32.79 25.31 -10.33
C LYS A 80 32.88 26.14 -9.04
N ALA A 81 31.99 25.90 -8.07
CA ALA A 81 31.99 26.59 -6.79
C ALA A 81 33.29 26.33 -6.00
N LYS A 82 33.76 25.09 -5.94
CA LYS A 82 35.06 24.75 -5.32
C LYS A 82 36.23 25.47 -5.99
N LYS A 83 36.24 25.53 -7.33
CA LYS A 83 37.29 26.26 -8.06
C LYS A 83 37.25 27.77 -7.77
N ALA A 84 36.05 28.36 -7.72
CA ALA A 84 35.88 29.78 -7.38
C ALA A 84 36.31 30.09 -5.94
N LEU A 85 35.99 29.20 -4.99
CA LEU A 85 36.42 29.33 -3.60
C LEU A 85 37.94 29.26 -3.47
N ALA A 86 38.60 28.32 -4.17
CA ALA A 86 40.06 28.19 -4.18
C ALA A 86 40.75 29.47 -4.70
N SER A 87 40.20 30.11 -5.75
CA SER A 87 40.74 31.37 -6.28
C SER A 87 40.51 32.57 -5.37
N VAL A 88 39.51 32.54 -4.49
CA VAL A 88 39.29 33.59 -3.48
C VAL A 88 40.29 33.44 -2.32
N THR A 89 40.65 32.20 -1.95
CA THR A 89 41.67 31.95 -0.92
C THR A 89 43.10 32.23 -1.35
N GLU A 90 43.43 32.20 -2.65
CA GLU A 90 44.77 32.56 -3.16
C GLU A 90 45.04 34.08 -3.23
N HIS A 91 44.02 34.92 -3.05
CA HIS A 91 44.17 36.39 -3.01
C HIS A 91 44.03 36.98 -1.60
N ALA A 92 44.04 36.13 -0.56
CA ALA A 92 43.91 36.54 0.83
C ALA A 92 45.21 36.34 1.64
N GLU A 93 46.37 36.75 1.07
CA GLU A 93 47.52 37.16 1.89
C GLU A 93 47.48 38.68 2.06
N THR A 94 46.52 39.14 2.88
CA THR A 94 46.54 40.49 3.47
C THR A 94 46.46 40.29 4.99
N PRO A 95 47.42 40.81 5.78
CA PRO A 95 47.52 40.49 7.21
C PRO A 95 46.27 40.97 7.97
N LEU A 96 45.78 40.11 8.87
CA LEU A 96 44.66 40.37 9.75
C LEU A 96 44.92 41.61 10.62
N ALA A 97 44.07 42.62 10.48
CA ALA A 97 43.86 43.64 11.50
C ALA A 97 43.06 43.03 12.68
N PRO A 98 43.30 43.48 13.92
CA PRO A 98 42.77 42.86 15.13
C PRO A 98 41.28 43.14 15.33
N VAL A 99 40.59 42.13 15.85
CA VAL A 99 39.18 42.07 16.24
C VAL A 99 38.85 43.08 17.34
N PRO A 100 37.74 43.83 17.25
CA PRO A 100 37.06 44.37 18.43
C PRO A 100 35.82 43.53 18.78
N ASP A 101 35.83 43.13 20.05
CA ASP A 101 34.79 42.68 20.97
C ASP A 101 33.34 42.44 20.53
N LEU A 102 32.81 41.34 21.05
CA LEU A 102 31.39 40.94 21.05
C LEU A 102 30.55 41.87 21.95
N PRO A 103 29.23 41.93 21.70
CA PRO A 103 28.33 41.61 22.79
C PRO A 103 27.40 40.46 22.40
N ALA A 104 27.32 39.47 23.30
CA ALA A 104 26.32 38.41 23.26
C ALA A 104 24.98 38.97 23.73
N GLU A 105 23.92 38.86 22.93
CA GLU A 105 22.53 38.61 23.38
C GLU A 105 21.56 38.64 22.18
N SER A 106 20.93 37.49 21.92
CA SER A 106 19.48 37.37 21.61
C SER A 106 19.22 36.04 20.92
N THR A 107 18.74 35.09 21.72
CA THR A 107 17.94 33.96 21.27
C THR A 107 16.66 34.44 20.56
N PRO A 108 16.31 33.91 19.38
CA PRO A 108 14.92 33.87 18.96
C PRO A 108 14.32 32.49 19.31
N ASP A 109 13.30 32.55 20.16
CA ASP A 109 12.25 31.56 20.34
C ASP A 109 11.42 31.47 19.05
N VAL A 110 11.19 30.27 18.51
CA VAL A 110 10.23 30.05 17.42
C VAL A 110 9.46 28.76 17.71
N PRO A 111 8.15 28.85 18.03
CA PRO A 111 7.29 27.68 18.17
C PRO A 111 6.67 27.29 16.83
N GLY A 112 6.51 25.97 16.63
CA GLY A 112 5.39 25.37 15.90
C GLY A 112 5.34 25.57 14.39
N VAL A 113 5.77 24.56 13.63
CA VAL A 113 5.21 24.29 12.29
C VAL A 113 4.81 22.83 12.24
N ASP A 114 3.52 22.63 11.98
CA ASP A 114 2.82 21.37 11.77
C ASP A 114 3.57 20.39 10.86
N GLU A 115 3.91 19.22 11.40
CA GLU A 115 4.22 18.04 10.59
C GLU A 115 2.97 17.16 10.48
N GLN A 116 2.20 17.36 9.40
CA GLN A 116 1.44 16.26 8.81
C GLN A 116 2.38 15.42 7.93
N PRO A 117 2.41 14.09 8.07
CA PRO A 117 2.78 13.21 6.97
C PRO A 117 1.52 12.60 6.35
N LEU A 118 1.36 12.91 5.07
CA LEU A 118 0.46 12.28 4.11
C LEU A 118 0.59 10.75 4.14
N ALA A 119 -0.57 10.12 3.96
CA ALA A 119 -0.78 8.70 3.74
C ALA A 119 0.19 8.06 2.74
N ALA A 120 0.86 6.98 3.17
CA ALA A 120 1.45 5.99 2.30
C ALA A 120 0.72 4.65 2.49
N ARG A 121 -0.16 4.35 1.54
CA ARG A 121 -0.67 3.00 1.26
C ARG A 121 0.50 2.13 0.79
N ALA A 122 0.78 1.05 1.52
CA ALA A 122 1.55 -0.08 1.00
C ALA A 122 0.64 -1.31 1.00
N LEU A 123 0.37 -1.84 -0.20
CA LEU A 123 -0.09 -3.22 -0.38
C LEU A 123 1.07 -4.15 -0.03
N GLU A 124 0.81 -5.17 0.78
CA GLU A 124 1.70 -6.31 0.99
C GLU A 124 0.84 -7.61 1.00
N PRO A 125 1.45 -8.76 0.65
CA PRO A 125 0.79 -9.90 0.01
C PRO A 125 0.03 -10.83 0.96
N ALA A 126 -0.91 -11.57 0.38
CA ALA A 126 -1.63 -12.65 1.04
C ALA A 126 -0.66 -13.78 1.43
N VAL A 127 -0.28 -13.81 2.70
CA VAL A 127 0.31 -14.97 3.36
C VAL A 127 -0.81 -15.63 4.15
N MET A 128 -1.17 -16.86 3.79
CA MET A 128 -1.99 -17.73 4.64
C MET A 128 -1.21 -17.99 5.94
N VAL A 129 -1.74 -17.51 7.06
CA VAL A 129 -1.25 -17.79 8.43
C VAL A 129 -2.42 -18.39 9.22
N PRO A 130 -2.19 -19.36 10.12
CA PRO A 130 -3.24 -20.17 10.75
C PRO A 130 -4.21 -19.35 11.60
N ALA A 131 -5.42 -19.89 11.75
CA ALA A 131 -6.64 -19.21 12.17
C ALA A 131 -6.74 -18.78 13.66
N ASP A 132 -5.66 -18.81 14.46
CA ASP A 132 -5.75 -18.60 15.91
C ASP A 132 -5.07 -17.33 16.44
N GLU A 133 -4.55 -16.46 15.58
CA GLU A 133 -4.15 -15.11 15.99
C GLU A 133 -4.83 -14.06 15.10
N PRO A 134 -5.96 -13.46 15.53
CA PRO A 134 -6.69 -12.50 14.71
C PRO A 134 -5.81 -11.29 14.34
N TYR A 135 -4.80 -11.00 15.16
CA TYR A 135 -3.88 -9.89 15.00
C TYR A 135 -2.70 -10.19 14.06
N ALA A 136 -2.36 -11.46 13.80
CA ALA A 136 -1.20 -11.81 12.99
C ALA A 136 -1.35 -11.35 11.52
N THR A 137 -2.57 -11.28 11.00
CA THR A 137 -2.83 -10.80 9.62
C THR A 137 -2.94 -9.28 9.52
N TRP A 138 -2.86 -8.54 10.63
CA TRP A 138 -3.08 -7.11 10.64
C TRP A 138 -1.83 -6.34 10.21
N SER A 139 -2.05 -5.27 9.45
CA SER A 139 -1.00 -4.30 9.15
C SER A 139 -0.55 -3.58 10.42
N LEU A 140 0.70 -3.12 10.44
CA LEU A 140 1.27 -2.38 11.58
C LEU A 140 0.41 -1.16 11.97
N THR A 141 -0.17 -0.48 10.97
CA THR A 141 -1.07 0.66 11.19
C THR A 141 -2.34 0.25 11.93
N ARG A 142 -2.92 -0.91 11.58
CA ARG A 142 -4.13 -1.44 12.24
C ARG A 142 -3.81 -1.91 13.66
N LEU A 143 -2.67 -2.56 13.87
CA LEU A 143 -2.19 -2.94 15.20
C LEU A 143 -1.99 -1.74 16.12
N ARG A 144 -1.41 -0.64 15.60
CA ARG A 144 -1.26 0.61 16.36
C ARG A 144 -2.58 1.30 16.65
N ALA A 145 -3.53 1.26 15.72
CA ALA A 145 -4.87 1.82 15.91
C ALA A 145 -5.61 1.06 17.03
N GLU A 146 -5.53 -0.27 17.02
CA GLU A 146 -6.10 -1.11 18.07
C GLU A 146 -5.41 -0.89 19.42
N ALA A 147 -4.07 -0.86 19.43
CA ALA A 147 -3.31 -0.59 20.64
C ALA A 147 -3.64 0.79 21.25
N ARG A 148 -3.92 1.81 20.41
CA ARG A 148 -4.45 3.10 20.87
C ARG A 148 -5.85 2.95 21.47
N ALA A 149 -6.75 2.24 20.80
CA ALA A 149 -8.11 2.01 21.29
C ALA A 149 -8.14 1.27 22.63
N GLN A 150 -7.16 0.39 22.86
CA GLN A 150 -6.98 -0.34 24.13
C GLN A 150 -6.13 0.39 25.17
N GLY A 151 -5.62 1.59 24.87
CA GLY A 151 -4.84 2.40 25.81
C GLY A 151 -3.43 1.90 26.11
N VAL A 152 -2.83 1.10 25.21
CA VAL A 152 -1.45 0.61 25.35
C VAL A 152 -0.49 1.81 25.31
N THR A 153 0.24 2.07 26.39
CA THR A 153 1.21 3.19 26.42
C THR A 153 2.41 2.90 25.52
N GLY A 154 2.91 3.93 24.82
CA GLY A 154 4.09 3.77 23.94
C GLY A 154 3.85 3.02 22.62
N TYR A 155 2.60 2.67 22.27
CA TYR A 155 2.22 1.91 21.06
C TYR A 155 2.84 2.43 19.75
N SER A 156 3.09 3.73 19.64
CA SER A 156 3.66 4.35 18.44
C SER A 156 5.09 3.87 18.14
N ARG A 157 5.88 3.62 19.19
CA ARG A 157 7.30 3.23 19.07
C ARG A 157 7.50 1.71 19.08
N MET A 158 6.44 0.94 19.34
CA MET A 158 6.52 -0.51 19.38
C MET A 158 6.63 -1.11 17.95
N PRO A 159 7.55 -2.07 17.73
CA PRO A 159 7.56 -2.91 16.55
C PRO A 159 6.38 -3.88 16.56
N ARG A 160 6.10 -4.49 15.40
CA ARG A 160 4.93 -5.37 15.18
C ARG A 160 4.78 -6.46 16.24
N GLU A 161 5.86 -7.16 16.57
CA GLU A 161 5.86 -8.27 17.53
C GLU A 161 5.48 -7.82 18.94
N GLN A 162 5.96 -6.66 19.38
CA GLN A 162 5.60 -6.08 20.68
C GLN A 162 4.12 -5.67 20.73
N LEU A 163 3.56 -5.18 19.62
CA LEU A 163 2.14 -4.87 19.52
C LEU A 163 1.26 -6.11 19.54
N LEU A 164 1.67 -7.19 18.86
CA LEU A 164 0.96 -8.47 18.88
C LEU A 164 0.95 -9.06 20.29
N LEU A 165 2.08 -9.01 20.99
CA LEU A 165 2.18 -9.49 22.37
C LEU A 165 1.31 -8.66 23.31
N ALA A 166 1.36 -7.32 23.23
CA ALA A 166 0.54 -6.42 24.05
C ALA A 166 -0.97 -6.61 23.84
N LEU A 167 -1.41 -6.93 22.61
CA LEU A 167 -2.81 -7.20 22.27
C LEU A 167 -3.24 -8.65 22.54
N GLY A 168 -2.30 -9.60 22.56
CA GLY A 168 -2.54 -11.02 22.85
C GLY A 168 -2.46 -11.41 24.32
N THR A 169 -1.90 -10.55 25.18
CA THR A 169 -1.81 -10.78 26.65
C THR A 169 -3.11 -10.53 27.43
N ARG A 170 -4.29 -10.71 26.82
CA ARG A 170 -5.59 -10.61 27.51
C ARG A 170 -6.51 -11.77 27.21
#